data_AF-A0A2G9TJS0-F1
#
_entry.id   AF-A0A2G9TJS0-F1
#
_cell.length_a   1.000
_cell.length_b   1.000
_cell.length_c   1.000
_cell.angle_alpha   90.00
_cell.angle_beta   90.00
_cell.angle_gamma   90.00
#
_symmetry.space_group_name_H-M   'P 1'
#
loop_
_entity.id
_entity.type
_entity.pdbx_description
1 polymer ?
#
loop_
_entity_poly.entity_id
_entity_poly.type
_entity_poly.pdbx_seq_one_letter_code
_entity_poly.pdbx_strand_id
1 'polypeptide(L)'
;TSFCAGRSVKLDDRVASMLMLRFCPLEQILSEFYPQLYRLNEILQLEDGKWPSPLPLSFEYVDREGIYLIEAGSAIYLYFSSHSDVQLMQDLFGCPYAQVDEQSFRIHENPFSEKVHAFVRHVTALKFYLGPVILVKEDSVIREDVMRRFVDDRSESTHSYVEFLQHIKREISNT
;
A
#
# COMPACT_ATOMS: atom_id res chain seq x y z
N THR A 1 -5.64 -12.60 2.84
CA THR A 1 -5.71 -13.21 4.19
C THR A 1 -6.83 -14.24 4.33
N SER A 2 -8.08 -13.93 3.93
CA SER A 2 -9.25 -14.80 4.13
C SER A 2 -9.14 -16.21 3.52
N PHE A 3 -8.60 -16.31 2.31
CA PHE A 3 -8.53 -17.57 1.54
C PHE A 3 -7.12 -18.16 1.45
N CYS A 4 -6.13 -17.57 2.14
CA CYS A 4 -4.76 -18.05 2.07
C CYS A 4 -4.66 -19.46 2.67
N ALA A 5 -4.22 -20.42 1.85
CA ALA A 5 -3.81 -21.75 2.26
C ALA A 5 -2.27 -21.85 2.18
N GLY A 6 -1.64 -22.54 3.14
CA GLY A 6 -0.18 -22.76 3.15
C GLY A 6 0.65 -21.82 4.02
N ARG A 7 0.05 -20.82 4.69
CA ARG A 7 0.74 -19.99 5.69
C ARG A 7 -0.05 -19.84 6.99
N SER A 8 0.67 -19.69 8.09
CA SER A 8 0.06 -19.41 9.40
C SER A 8 -0.53 -18.00 9.39
N VAL A 9 -1.84 -17.88 9.62
CA VAL A 9 -2.57 -16.62 9.80
C VAL A 9 -3.33 -16.77 11.11
N LYS A 10 -3.24 -15.77 12.01
CA LYS A 10 -3.99 -15.82 13.27
C LYS A 10 -5.48 -15.96 12.96
N LEU A 11 -6.18 -16.71 13.81
CA LEU A 11 -7.61 -16.96 13.62
C LEU A 11 -8.39 -15.64 13.57
N ASP A 12 -8.07 -14.71 14.47
CA ASP A 12 -8.73 -13.41 14.56
C ASP A 12 -8.55 -12.58 13.28
N ASP A 13 -7.32 -12.53 12.72
CA ASP A 13 -7.05 -11.82 11.46
C ASP A 13 -7.85 -12.42 10.30
N ARG A 14 -7.97 -13.75 10.27
CA ARG A 14 -8.75 -14.46 9.25
C ARG A 14 -10.24 -14.15 9.39
N VAL A 15 -10.78 -14.19 10.60
CA VAL A 15 -12.18 -13.87 10.89
C VAL A 15 -12.47 -12.40 10.56
N ALA A 16 -11.61 -11.46 10.98
CA ALA A 16 -11.72 -10.05 10.66
C ALA A 16 -11.76 -9.81 9.14
N SER A 17 -10.88 -10.48 8.39
CA SER A 17 -10.87 -10.40 6.93
C SER A 17 -12.16 -10.98 6.31
N MET A 18 -12.71 -12.07 6.86
CA MET A 18 -14.00 -12.61 6.41
C MET A 18 -15.17 -11.68 6.73
N LEU A 19 -15.16 -11.01 7.88
CA LEU A 19 -16.17 -10.02 8.25
C LEU A 19 -16.13 -8.82 7.31
N MET A 20 -14.95 -8.33 6.97
CA MET A 20 -14.78 -7.27 5.97
C MET A 20 -15.41 -7.68 4.62
N LEU A 21 -15.14 -8.89 4.14
CA LEU A 21 -15.76 -9.40 2.90
C LEU A 21 -17.28 -9.53 3.00
N ARG A 22 -17.81 -9.78 4.19
CA ARG A 22 -19.24 -10.00 4.40
C ARG A 22 -20.04 -8.70 4.49
N PHE A 23 -19.43 -7.64 5.02
CA PHE A 23 -20.15 -6.45 5.48
C PHE A 23 -19.65 -5.11 4.89
N CYS A 24 -18.43 -5.04 4.33
CA CYS A 24 -17.93 -3.81 3.72
C CYS A 24 -18.56 -3.55 2.34
N PRO A 25 -18.63 -2.28 1.90
CA PRO A 25 -19.00 -1.95 0.53
C PRO A 25 -18.05 -2.58 -0.50
N LEU A 26 -18.56 -2.85 -1.70
CA LEU A 26 -17.80 -3.50 -2.78
C LEU A 26 -16.48 -2.78 -3.09
N GLU A 27 -16.49 -1.45 -3.16
CA GLU A 27 -15.30 -0.65 -3.45
C GLU A 27 -14.19 -0.85 -2.41
N GLN A 28 -14.55 -0.94 -1.13
CA GLN A 28 -13.61 -1.22 -0.05
C GLN A 28 -13.06 -2.64 -0.15
N ILE A 29 -13.92 -3.61 -0.46
CA ILE A 29 -13.52 -5.01 -0.66
C ILE A 29 -12.53 -5.13 -1.84
N LEU A 30 -12.83 -4.48 -2.98
CA LEU A 30 -11.96 -4.48 -4.16
C LEU A 30 -10.61 -3.83 -3.85
N SER A 31 -10.60 -2.71 -3.12
CA SER A 31 -9.38 -2.05 -2.68
C SER A 31 -8.56 -2.90 -1.70
N GLU A 32 -9.18 -3.80 -0.92
CA GLU A 32 -8.42 -4.73 -0.09
C GLU A 32 -7.75 -5.86 -0.91
N PHE A 33 -8.43 -6.35 -1.95
CA PHE A 33 -7.88 -7.41 -2.81
C PHE A 33 -6.81 -6.91 -3.78
N TYR A 34 -7.05 -5.76 -4.39
CA TYR A 34 -6.13 -5.12 -5.33
C TYR A 34 -5.94 -3.66 -4.93
N PRO A 35 -5.03 -3.40 -3.96
CA PRO A 35 -4.68 -2.06 -3.53
C PRO A 35 -4.20 -1.17 -4.68
N GLN A 36 -4.04 0.12 -4.41
CA GLN A 36 -3.36 1.02 -5.35
C GLN A 36 -2.03 1.47 -4.74
N LEU A 37 -0.95 1.38 -5.52
CA LEU A 37 0.38 1.82 -5.14
C LEU A 37 0.70 3.15 -5.83
N TYR A 38 1.21 4.12 -5.09
CA TYR A 38 1.59 5.43 -5.63
C TYR A 38 2.97 5.81 -5.10
N ARG A 39 3.85 6.28 -5.99
CA ARG A 39 5.11 6.92 -5.58
C ARG A 39 4.85 8.40 -5.28
N LEU A 40 5.37 8.87 -4.16
CA LEU A 40 5.14 10.22 -3.66
C LEU A 40 6.29 11.18 -3.93
N ASN A 41 7.51 10.69 -4.17
CA ASN A 41 8.72 11.50 -4.26
C ASN A 41 8.58 12.70 -5.22
N GLU A 42 7.96 12.49 -6.37
CA GLU A 42 7.82 13.50 -7.42
C GLU A 42 6.47 14.25 -7.39
N ILE A 43 5.67 14.11 -6.31
CA ILE A 43 4.32 14.67 -6.24
C ILE A 43 4.28 16.20 -6.44
N LEU A 44 5.34 16.92 -6.05
CA LEU A 44 5.46 18.36 -6.25
C LEU A 44 5.63 18.77 -7.72
N GLN A 45 6.14 17.87 -8.56
CA GLN A 45 6.35 18.14 -9.99
C GLN A 45 5.03 18.07 -10.79
N LEU A 46 3.98 17.50 -10.19
CA LEU A 46 2.66 17.44 -10.78
C LEU A 46 1.98 18.81 -10.72
N GLU A 47 1.28 19.18 -11.79
CA GLU A 47 0.46 20.40 -11.81
C GLU A 47 -0.63 20.38 -10.73
N ASP A 48 -1.16 21.56 -10.39
CA ASP A 48 -2.25 21.68 -9.43
C ASP A 48 -3.49 20.88 -9.87
N GLY A 49 -4.06 20.13 -8.94
CA GLY A 49 -5.20 19.25 -9.20
C GLY A 49 -4.85 17.92 -9.88
N LYS A 50 -3.57 17.66 -10.21
CA LYS A 50 -3.09 16.35 -10.67
C LYS A 50 -2.47 15.56 -9.54
N TRP A 51 -2.65 14.24 -9.59
CA TRP A 51 -2.19 13.29 -8.58
C TRP A 51 -1.30 12.21 -9.19
N PRO A 52 -0.45 11.53 -8.38
CA PRO A 52 0.35 10.41 -8.86
C PRO A 52 -0.53 9.35 -9.52
N SER A 53 -0.07 8.81 -10.65
CA SER A 53 -0.74 7.67 -11.28
C SER A 53 -0.42 6.39 -10.51
N PRO A 54 -1.35 5.43 -10.44
CA PRO A 54 -1.09 4.17 -9.76
C PRO A 54 -0.02 3.35 -10.50
N LEU A 55 0.83 2.70 -9.73
CA LEU A 55 1.85 1.76 -10.17
C LEU A 55 1.32 0.32 -10.04
N PRO A 56 1.84 -0.61 -10.85
CA PRO A 56 1.58 -2.03 -10.67
C PRO A 56 2.00 -2.51 -9.28
N LEU A 57 1.32 -3.53 -8.76
CA LEU A 57 1.55 -4.08 -7.41
C LEU A 57 2.68 -5.10 -7.44
N SER A 58 3.85 -4.68 -7.94
CA SER A 58 5.07 -5.48 -8.00
C SER A 58 6.26 -4.74 -7.39
N PHE A 59 7.14 -5.49 -6.74
CA PHE A 59 8.43 -5.03 -6.21
C PHE A 59 9.33 -4.39 -7.25
N GLU A 60 9.13 -4.69 -8.54
CA GLU A 60 9.85 -4.03 -9.64
C GLU A 60 9.68 -2.50 -9.62
N TYR A 61 8.58 -2.00 -9.08
CA TYR A 61 8.26 -0.57 -8.98
C TYR A 61 8.63 0.06 -7.63
N VAL A 62 9.24 -0.72 -6.73
CA VAL A 62 9.67 -0.28 -5.39
C VAL A 62 11.17 -0.03 -5.38
N ASP A 63 11.53 1.23 -5.48
CA ASP A 63 12.90 1.72 -5.42
C ASP A 63 13.38 1.89 -3.98
N ARG A 64 14.70 1.76 -3.80
CA ARG A 64 15.35 1.95 -2.50
C ARG A 64 15.21 3.35 -1.96
N GLU A 65 14.99 4.37 -2.77
CA GLU A 65 14.86 5.77 -2.31
C GLU A 65 13.38 6.22 -2.22
N GLY A 66 12.45 5.30 -2.50
CA GLY A 66 11.05 5.65 -2.68
C GLY A 66 10.28 5.81 -1.37
N ILE A 67 9.33 6.74 -1.41
CA ILE A 67 8.26 6.95 -0.44
C ILE A 67 6.97 6.64 -1.18
N TYR A 68 6.20 5.70 -0.65
CA TYR A 68 5.04 5.14 -1.32
C TYR A 68 3.78 5.27 -0.47
N LEU A 69 2.67 5.58 -1.12
CA LEU A 69 1.32 5.43 -0.56
C LEU A 69 0.72 4.14 -1.12
N ILE A 70 0.22 3.29 -0.23
CA ILE A 70 -0.55 2.10 -0.60
C ILE A 70 -1.95 2.26 -0.06
N GLU A 71 -2.90 2.44 -0.97
CA GLU A 71 -4.31 2.53 -0.66
C GLU A 71 -4.92 1.12 -0.66
N ALA A 72 -5.14 0.57 0.53
CA ALA A 72 -5.90 -0.67 0.71
C ALA A 72 -7.26 -0.39 1.36
N GLY A 73 -8.20 -1.32 1.23
CA GLY A 73 -9.54 -1.18 1.80
C GLY A 73 -9.57 -1.01 3.32
N SER A 74 -8.61 -1.60 4.04
CA SER A 74 -8.54 -1.57 5.51
C SER A 74 -7.66 -0.46 6.09
N ALA A 75 -6.66 0.04 5.35
CA ALA A 75 -5.68 1.01 5.83
C ALA A 75 -4.93 1.69 4.65
N ILE A 76 -4.42 2.90 4.88
CA ILE A 76 -3.49 3.59 3.98
C ILE A 76 -2.13 3.34 4.59
N TYR A 77 -1.21 2.80 3.81
CA TYR A 77 0.16 2.62 4.27
C TYR A 77 1.04 3.68 3.62
N LEU A 78 1.85 4.36 4.43
CA LEU A 78 2.96 5.16 3.94
C LEU A 78 4.23 4.37 4.16
N TYR A 79 4.73 3.75 3.10
CA TYR A 79 5.93 2.93 3.12
C TYR A 79 7.15 3.73 2.67
N PHE A 80 8.26 3.63 3.40
CA PHE A 80 9.49 4.35 3.09
C PHE A 80 10.71 3.61 3.64
N SER A 81 11.87 3.85 3.03
CA SER A 81 13.11 3.13 3.30
C SER A 81 14.11 3.99 4.07
N SER A 82 15.18 3.37 4.56
CA SER A 82 16.30 4.11 5.16
C SER A 82 17.09 4.96 4.18
N HIS A 83 16.90 4.76 2.86
CA HIS A 83 17.60 5.49 1.81
C HIS A 83 16.70 6.53 1.13
N SER A 84 15.47 6.73 1.61
CA SER A 84 14.61 7.83 1.14
C SER A 84 15.31 9.18 1.30
N ASP A 85 15.08 10.09 0.35
CA ASP A 85 15.71 11.40 0.34
C ASP A 85 15.53 12.15 1.67
N VAL A 86 16.64 12.65 2.23
CA VAL A 86 16.66 13.25 3.57
C VAL A 86 15.78 14.49 3.65
N GLN A 87 15.70 15.27 2.57
CA GLN A 87 14.87 16.47 2.53
C GLN A 87 13.39 16.09 2.50
N LEU A 88 12.99 15.11 1.69
CA LEU A 88 11.62 14.60 1.67
C LEU A 88 11.21 13.99 3.02
N MET A 89 12.11 13.29 3.70
CA MET A 89 11.86 12.76 5.05
C MET A 89 11.66 13.89 6.07
N GLN A 90 12.53 14.90 6.04
CA GLN A 90 12.43 16.07 6.89
C GLN A 90 11.14 16.86 6.62
N ASP A 91 10.74 16.99 5.36
CA ASP A 91 9.54 17.72 4.96
C ASP A 91 8.26 16.96 5.35
N LEU A 92 8.22 15.64 5.18
CA LEU A 92 7.01 14.85 5.44
C LEU A 92 6.82 14.46 6.91
N PHE A 93 7.90 14.13 7.62
CA PHE A 93 7.86 13.61 9.00
C PHE A 93 8.48 14.55 10.04
N GLY A 94 9.13 15.63 9.61
CA GLY A 94 9.80 16.56 10.51
C GLY A 94 11.11 16.04 11.11
N CYS A 95 11.57 14.86 10.71
CA CYS A 95 12.76 14.20 11.25
C CYS A 95 13.39 13.22 10.25
N PRO A 96 14.66 12.80 10.45
CA PRO A 96 15.28 11.77 9.63
C PRO A 96 14.66 10.39 9.88
N TYR A 97 14.80 9.47 8.92
CA TYR A 97 14.26 8.09 8.95
C TYR A 97 14.37 7.39 10.32
N ALA A 98 15.53 7.47 10.97
CA ALA A 98 15.80 6.77 12.23
C ALA A 98 14.91 7.24 13.40
N GLN A 99 14.37 8.46 13.31
CA GLN A 99 13.59 9.12 14.37
C GLN A 99 12.08 9.18 14.05
N VAL A 100 11.65 8.63 12.91
CA VAL A 100 10.23 8.65 12.54
C VAL A 100 9.43 7.82 13.54
N ASP A 101 8.44 8.46 14.15
CA ASP A 101 7.43 7.80 14.99
C ASP A 101 6.34 7.21 14.08
N GLU A 102 6.27 5.88 13.99
CA GLU A 102 5.30 5.19 13.13
C GLU A 102 3.83 5.35 13.58
N GLN A 103 3.57 5.95 14.75
CA GLN A 103 2.23 6.10 15.33
C GLN A 103 1.52 7.40 14.97
N SER A 104 2.23 8.40 14.44
CA SER A 104 1.70 9.75 14.32
C SER A 104 2.02 10.38 12.96
N PHE A 105 1.07 10.35 12.03
CA PHE A 105 1.16 11.07 10.77
C PHE A 105 0.60 12.50 10.92
N ARG A 106 1.48 13.51 10.93
CA ARG A 106 1.12 14.93 11.12
C ARG A 106 1.49 15.75 9.90
N ILE A 107 0.68 16.78 9.65
CA ILE A 107 0.97 17.78 8.62
C ILE A 107 2.03 18.76 9.12
N HIS A 108 2.98 19.08 8.25
CA HIS A 108 4.01 20.08 8.45
C HIS A 108 3.81 21.23 7.45
N GLU A 109 4.17 22.46 7.84
CA GLU A 109 4.01 23.67 7.02
C GLU A 109 5.07 23.72 5.92
N ASN A 110 4.93 22.86 4.91
CA ASN A 110 5.72 22.89 3.69
C ASN A 110 4.92 22.28 2.51
N PRO A 111 5.26 22.62 1.26
CA PRO A 111 4.50 22.18 0.09
C PRO A 111 4.41 20.65 -0.05
N PHE A 112 5.47 19.91 0.30
CA PHE A 112 5.50 18.45 0.14
C PHE A 112 4.51 17.78 1.10
N SER A 113 4.60 18.10 2.39
CA SER A 113 3.71 17.57 3.43
C SER A 113 2.26 17.93 3.15
N GLU A 114 1.98 19.20 2.80
CA GLU A 114 0.63 19.65 2.47
C GLU A 114 0.04 18.89 1.27
N LYS A 115 0.84 18.68 0.22
CA LYS A 115 0.40 17.97 -0.99
C LYS A 115 0.21 16.48 -0.76
N VAL A 116 1.08 15.82 0.01
CA VAL A 116 0.89 14.41 0.40
C VAL A 116 -0.38 14.26 1.25
N HIS A 117 -0.61 15.13 2.23
CA HIS A 117 -1.84 15.08 3.04
C HIS A 117 -3.09 15.37 2.19
N ALA A 118 -3.01 16.29 1.23
CA ALA A 118 -4.09 16.53 0.28
C ALA A 118 -4.37 15.31 -0.59
N PHE A 119 -3.33 14.59 -1.01
CA PHE A 119 -3.47 13.36 -1.78
C PHE A 119 -4.09 12.23 -0.95
N VAL A 120 -3.68 12.07 0.32
CA VAL A 120 -4.32 11.13 1.27
C VAL A 120 -5.82 11.45 1.41
N ARG A 121 -6.18 12.73 1.57
CA ARG A 121 -7.59 13.15 1.57
C ARG A 121 -8.27 12.84 0.24
N HIS A 122 -7.61 13.06 -0.89
CA HIS A 122 -8.18 12.80 -2.21
C HIS A 122 -8.55 11.33 -2.41
N VAL A 123 -7.63 10.40 -2.13
CA VAL A 123 -7.89 8.95 -2.32
C VAL A 123 -8.96 8.44 -1.36
N THR A 124 -9.11 9.08 -0.19
CA THR A 124 -10.11 8.69 0.82
C THR A 124 -11.47 9.41 0.70
N ALA A 125 -11.56 10.52 -0.04
CA ALA A 125 -12.70 11.46 0.01
C ALA A 125 -14.08 10.89 -0.35
N LEU A 126 -14.13 9.89 -1.23
CA LEU A 126 -15.39 9.34 -1.75
C LEU A 126 -15.68 7.91 -1.29
N LYS A 127 -14.77 7.33 -0.52
CA LYS A 127 -14.88 5.95 -0.09
C LYS A 127 -15.48 5.94 1.32
N PHE A 128 -16.26 4.92 1.66
CA PHE A 128 -16.57 4.57 3.05
C PHE A 128 -15.31 4.03 3.72
N TYR A 129 -14.30 4.88 3.75
CA TYR A 129 -12.95 4.57 4.13
C TYR A 129 -12.75 5.06 5.56
N LEU A 130 -12.59 4.11 6.47
CA LEU A 130 -12.45 4.35 7.91
C LEU A 130 -11.11 3.83 8.44
N GLY A 131 -10.20 3.45 7.52
CA GLY A 131 -8.91 2.87 7.87
C GLY A 131 -7.92 3.92 8.42
N PRO A 132 -6.99 3.53 9.30
CA PRO A 132 -5.92 4.40 9.74
C PRO A 132 -4.91 4.66 8.61
N VAL A 133 -4.19 5.77 8.71
CA VAL A 133 -2.91 5.94 8.01
C VAL A 133 -1.83 5.29 8.89
N ILE A 134 -1.14 4.30 8.34
CA ILE A 134 -0.09 3.54 9.03
C ILE A 134 1.24 3.86 8.36
N LEU A 135 2.18 4.38 9.14
CA LEU A 135 3.54 4.58 8.68
C LEU A 135 4.29 3.26 8.78
N VAL A 136 5.02 2.89 7.73
CA VAL A 136 5.73 1.61 7.67
C VAL A 136 7.15 1.85 7.17
N LYS A 137 8.08 1.75 8.10
CA LYS A 137 9.51 1.71 7.80
C LYS A 137 9.89 0.38 7.12
N GLU A 138 10.95 0.39 6.32
CA GLU A 138 11.44 -0.87 5.71
C GLU A 138 11.91 -1.91 6.72
N ASP A 139 12.32 -1.49 7.92
CA ASP A 139 12.69 -2.37 9.04
C ASP A 139 11.55 -2.61 10.05
N SER A 140 10.33 -2.15 9.73
CA SER A 140 9.15 -2.30 10.58
C SER A 140 8.73 -3.76 10.71
N VAL A 141 8.22 -4.14 11.88
CA VAL A 141 7.69 -5.50 12.13
C VAL A 141 6.48 -5.84 11.26
N ILE A 142 5.74 -4.83 10.81
CA ILE A 142 4.58 -4.97 9.92
C ILE A 142 4.93 -4.80 8.44
N ARG A 143 6.21 -4.64 8.10
CA ARG A 143 6.68 -4.53 6.70
C ARG A 143 6.14 -5.68 5.86
N GLU A 144 6.19 -6.91 6.38
CA GLU A 144 5.67 -8.09 5.70
C GLU A 144 4.16 -8.03 5.41
N ASP A 145 3.38 -7.28 6.20
CA ASP A 145 1.96 -7.07 5.93
C ASP A 145 1.75 -6.18 4.71
N VAL A 146 2.60 -5.16 4.54
CA VAL A 146 2.63 -4.31 3.34
C VAL A 146 3.13 -5.08 2.14
N MET A 147 4.20 -5.85 2.28
CA MET A 147 4.80 -6.63 1.19
C MET A 147 3.84 -7.66 0.58
N ARG A 148 2.92 -8.21 1.38
CA ARG A 148 1.89 -9.15 0.88
C ARG A 148 0.84 -8.50 -0.02
N ARG A 149 0.81 -7.16 -0.11
CA ARG A 149 -0.09 -6.41 -0.98
C ARG A 149 0.43 -6.30 -2.41
N PHE A 150 1.68 -6.67 -2.65
CA PHE A 150 2.28 -6.76 -3.98
C PHE A 150 1.84 -8.06 -4.67
N VAL A 151 0.55 -8.11 -5.03
CA VAL A 151 -0.14 -9.32 -5.49
C VAL A 151 0.23 -9.75 -6.90
N ASP A 152 0.94 -8.91 -7.66
CA ASP A 152 1.38 -9.27 -9.00
C ASP A 152 2.62 -10.19 -8.97
N ASP A 153 3.34 -10.19 -7.85
CA ASP A 153 4.54 -11.00 -7.65
C ASP A 153 4.23 -12.43 -7.17
N ARG A 154 5.21 -13.30 -7.38
CA ARG A 154 5.17 -14.67 -6.87
C ARG A 154 5.36 -14.67 -5.35
N SER A 155 4.60 -15.51 -4.65
CA SER A 155 4.83 -15.82 -3.23
C SER A 155 5.16 -17.29 -3.02
N GLU A 156 5.53 -17.69 -1.80
CA GLU A 156 5.83 -19.10 -1.46
C GLU A 156 4.69 -20.07 -1.81
N SER A 157 3.46 -19.59 -1.81
CA SER A 157 2.25 -20.40 -1.98
C SER A 157 1.37 -19.99 -3.17
N THR A 158 1.78 -18.97 -3.93
CA THR A 158 0.97 -18.43 -5.04
C THR A 158 1.81 -18.11 -6.26
N HIS A 159 1.21 -18.31 -7.43
CA HIS A 159 1.75 -17.85 -8.70
C HIS A 159 1.87 -16.33 -8.74
N SER A 160 2.85 -15.81 -9.50
CA SER A 160 2.78 -14.43 -9.97
C SER A 160 1.59 -14.24 -10.92
N TYR A 161 1.22 -12.99 -11.21
CA TYR A 161 0.14 -12.69 -12.15
C TYR A 161 0.34 -13.38 -13.52
N VAL A 162 1.56 -13.32 -14.07
CA VAL A 162 1.90 -13.95 -15.36
C VAL A 162 1.82 -15.47 -15.28
N GLU A 163 2.34 -16.08 -14.22
CA GLU A 163 2.27 -17.53 -14.00
C GLU A 163 0.81 -18.01 -13.86
N PHE A 164 -0.04 -17.22 -13.20
CA PHE A 164 -1.46 -17.54 -13.02
C PHE A 164 -2.23 -17.50 -14.34
N LEU A 165 -1.99 -16.49 -15.18
CA LEU A 165 -2.59 -16.43 -16.52
C LEU A 165 -2.17 -17.62 -17.39
N GLN A 166 -0.90 -18.03 -17.32
CA GLN A 166 -0.40 -19.22 -18.01
C GLN A 166 -1.02 -20.51 -17.47
N HIS A 167 -1.29 -20.59 -16.17
CA HIS A 167 -2.00 -21.70 -15.57
C HIS A 167 -3.44 -21.80 -16.09
N ILE A 168 -4.21 -20.71 -16.06
CA ILE A 168 -5.58 -20.66 -16.61
C ILE A 168 -5.58 -21.07 -18.09
N LYS A 169 -4.65 -20.53 -18.88
CA LYS A 169 -4.54 -20.86 -20.32
C LYS A 169 -4.37 -22.37 -20.54
N ARG A 170 -3.54 -23.04 -19.73
CA ARG A 170 -3.32 -24.48 -19.80
C ARG A 170 -4.58 -25.27 -19.45
N GLU A 171 -5.27 -24.91 -18.36
CA GLU A 171 -6.51 -25.57 -17.95
C GLU A 171 -7.61 -25.47 -19.02
N ILE A 172 -7.77 -24.28 -19.63
CA ILE A 172 -8.73 -24.07 -20.73
C ILE A 172 -8.33 -24.88 -21.97
N SER A 173 -7.03 -24.98 -22.29
CA SER A 173 -6.56 -25.70 -23.47
C SER A 173 -6.61 -27.23 -23.32
N ASN A 174 -6.67 -27.72 -22.08
CA ASN A 174 -6.79 -29.14 -21.74
C ASN A 174 -8.25 -29.62 -21.66
N THR A 175 -9.22 -28.72 -21.87
CA THR A 175 -10.66 -29.02 -21.95
C THR A 175 -11.09 -29.07 -23.41
#